data_AF-A0A1F5HW34-F1
#
_entry.id   AF-A0A1F5HW34-F1
#
_cell.length_a   1.000
_cell.length_b   1.000
_cell.length_c   1.000
_cell.angle_alpha   90.00
_cell.angle_beta   90.00
_cell.angle_gamma   90.00
#
_symmetry.space_group_name_H-M   'P 1'
#
loop_
_entity.id
_entity.type
_entity.pdbx_description
1 polymer ?
#
loop_
_entity_poly.entity_id
_entity_poly.type
_entity_poly.pdbx_seq_one_letter_code
_entity_poly.pdbx_strand_id
1 'polypeptide(L)'
;MIKSKIAKYQKILKRPYVIAALAIILIALALAAVFSISQIKNRRTPITQNKIQEKLKNHQELSQYQNQEPQIKLLTRNEIRKKRKLYPLIYKDIPTNVYEIRFSQAGSGILLIYDARSDKILKNFSLLEWNNP
;
A
#
# COMPACT_ATOMS: atom_id res chain seq x y z
N MET A 1 -5.40 -37.73 -47.19
CA MET A 1 -6.21 -37.85 -45.95
C MET A 1 -6.32 -36.56 -45.12
N ILE A 2 -5.32 -35.66 -45.15
CA ILE A 2 -5.32 -34.40 -44.35
C ILE A 2 -6.32 -33.36 -44.87
N LYS A 3 -6.45 -33.22 -46.21
CA LYS A 3 -7.35 -32.25 -46.86
C LYS A 3 -8.84 -32.44 -46.48
N SER A 4 -9.31 -33.69 -46.33
CA SER A 4 -10.72 -33.95 -45.96
C SER A 4 -11.02 -33.66 -44.50
N LYS A 5 -10.04 -33.83 -43.60
CA LYS A 5 -10.18 -33.43 -42.19
C LYS A 5 -10.30 -31.91 -42.08
N ILE A 6 -9.46 -31.15 -42.78
CA ILE A 6 -9.51 -29.67 -42.80
C ILE A 6 -10.88 -29.16 -43.32
N ALA A 7 -11.39 -29.73 -44.41
CA ALA A 7 -12.71 -29.38 -44.95
C ALA A 7 -13.85 -29.68 -43.96
N LYS A 8 -13.75 -30.78 -43.19
CA LYS A 8 -14.72 -31.15 -42.16
C LYS A 8 -14.73 -30.15 -40.99
N TYR A 9 -13.55 -29.70 -40.54
CA TYR A 9 -13.43 -28.67 -39.50
C TYR A 9 -13.95 -27.30 -39.98
N GLN A 10 -13.67 -26.91 -41.23
CA GLN A 10 -14.21 -25.67 -41.80
C GLN A 10 -15.75 -25.67 -41.89
N LYS A 11 -16.36 -26.83 -42.19
CA LYS A 11 -17.83 -26.95 -42.28
C LYS A 11 -18.51 -26.89 -40.91
N ILE A 12 -17.82 -27.30 -39.85
CA ILE A 12 -18.30 -27.21 -38.46
C ILE A 12 -18.15 -25.77 -37.94
N LEU A 13 -17.03 -25.11 -38.26
CA LEU A 13 -16.77 -23.71 -37.87
C LEU A 13 -17.75 -22.70 -38.48
N LYS A 14 -18.31 -22.98 -39.68
CA LYS A 14 -19.27 -22.09 -40.35
C LYS A 14 -20.71 -22.19 -39.80
N ARG A 15 -20.97 -23.04 -38.81
CA ARG A 15 -22.29 -23.13 -38.19
C ARG A 15 -22.52 -21.90 -37.32
N PRO A 16 -23.64 -21.19 -37.46
CA PRO A 16 -23.88 -19.92 -36.77
C PRO A 16 -23.80 -20.06 -35.25
N TYR A 17 -24.20 -21.21 -34.71
CA TYR A 17 -24.11 -21.52 -33.28
C TYR A 17 -22.66 -21.67 -32.76
N VAL A 18 -21.73 -22.15 -33.59
CA VAL A 18 -20.31 -22.30 -33.21
C VAL A 18 -19.61 -20.94 -33.23
N ILE A 19 -19.96 -20.10 -34.21
CA ILE A 19 -19.46 -18.72 -34.31
C ILE A 19 -19.99 -17.89 -33.14
N ALA A 20 -21.28 -18.01 -32.80
CA ALA A 20 -21.88 -17.34 -31.64
C ALA A 20 -21.25 -17.78 -30.32
N ALA A 21 -21.00 -19.07 -30.12
CA ALA A 21 -20.34 -19.58 -28.92
C ALA A 21 -18.90 -19.04 -28.78
N LEU A 22 -18.13 -19.00 -29.88
CA LEU A 22 -16.77 -18.42 -29.88
C LEU A 22 -16.79 -16.91 -29.59
N ALA A 23 -17.76 -16.17 -30.14
CA ALA A 23 -17.90 -14.74 -29.88
C ALA A 23 -18.23 -14.45 -28.40
N ILE A 24 -19.12 -15.25 -27.79
CA ILE A 24 -19.46 -15.12 -26.37
C ILE A 24 -18.23 -15.39 -25.48
N ILE A 25 -17.42 -16.40 -25.81
CA ILE A 25 -16.18 -16.72 -25.09
C ILE A 25 -15.18 -15.55 -25.19
N LEU A 26 -15.03 -14.95 -26.37
CA LEU A 26 -14.14 -13.79 -26.57
C LEU A 26 -14.60 -12.57 -25.77
N ILE A 27 -15.90 -12.30 -25.71
CA ILE A 27 -16.48 -11.19 -24.92
C ILE A 27 -16.26 -11.43 -23.42
N ALA A 28 -16.47 -12.66 -22.94
CA ALA A 28 -16.24 -13.01 -21.54
C ALA A 28 -14.77 -12.86 -21.13
N LEU A 29 -13.82 -13.25 -22.01
CA LEU A 29 -12.38 -13.03 -21.78
C LEU A 29 -12.03 -11.54 -21.71
N ALA A 30 -12.60 -10.72 -22.59
CA ALA A 30 -12.36 -9.27 -22.60
C ALA A 30 -12.87 -8.59 -21.31
N LEU A 31 -14.06 -8.97 -20.82
CA LEU A 31 -14.62 -8.47 -19.56
C LEU A 31 -13.77 -8.86 -18.34
N ALA A 32 -13.24 -10.08 -18.29
CA ALA A 32 -12.37 -10.55 -17.21
C ALA A 32 -11.03 -9.79 -17.15
N ALA A 33 -10.46 -9.42 -18.31
CA ALA A 33 -9.25 -8.62 -18.39
C ALA A 33 -9.47 -7.19 -17.86
N VAL A 34 -10.61 -6.56 -18.19
CA VAL A 34 -10.94 -5.21 -17.70
C VAL A 34 -11.14 -5.18 -16.18
N PHE A 35 -11.80 -6.20 -15.61
CA PHE A 35 -11.98 -6.31 -14.15
C PHE A 35 -10.63 -6.46 -13.41
N SER A 36 -9.69 -7.22 -13.99
CA SER A 36 -8.34 -7.41 -13.43
C SER A 36 -7.52 -6.11 -13.43
N ILE A 37 -7.61 -5.31 -14.50
CA ILE A 37 -6.89 -4.02 -14.62
C ILE A 37 -7.44 -3.00 -13.61
N SER A 38 -8.76 -2.97 -13.37
CA SER A 38 -9.37 -2.05 -12.41
C SER A 38 -8.95 -2.30 -10.95
N GLN A 39 -8.63 -3.54 -10.57
CA GLN A 39 -8.14 -3.85 -9.22
C GLN A 39 -6.67 -3.50 -9.01
N ILE A 40 -5.84 -3.56 -10.05
CA ILE A 40 -4.41 -3.21 -9.97
C ILE A 40 -4.23 -1.69 -9.81
N LYS A 41 -5.06 -0.88 -10.49
CA LYS A 41 -4.96 0.59 -10.47
C LYS A 41 -5.18 1.21 -9.07
N ASN A 42 -5.81 0.48 -8.15
CA ASN A 42 -6.11 0.96 -6.79
C ASN A 42 -5.17 0.41 -5.70
N ARG A 43 -4.18 -0.42 -6.04
CA ARG A 43 -3.15 -0.81 -5.08
C ARG A 43 -2.05 0.25 -5.06
N ARG A 44 -2.27 1.31 -4.27
CA ARG A 44 -1.19 2.24 -3.92
C ARG A 44 -0.14 1.45 -3.16
N THR A 45 1.04 1.30 -3.76
CA THR A 45 2.17 0.64 -3.11
C THR A 45 2.55 1.43 -1.85
N PRO A 46 2.71 0.75 -0.70
CA PRO A 46 3.23 1.41 0.49
C PRO A 46 4.61 1.99 0.16
N ILE A 47 4.87 3.21 0.61
CA ILE A 47 6.20 3.84 0.46
C ILE A 47 7.19 2.98 1.25
N THR A 48 8.30 2.65 0.61
CA THR A 48 9.35 1.82 1.20
C THR A 48 10.04 2.55 2.36
N GLN A 49 10.58 1.79 3.30
CA GLN A 49 11.26 2.34 4.49
C GLN A 49 12.40 3.31 4.11
N ASN A 50 13.20 2.97 3.10
CA ASN A 50 14.31 3.81 2.62
C ASN A 50 13.83 5.18 2.13
N LYS A 51 12.70 5.23 1.39
CA LYS A 51 12.12 6.49 0.92
C LYS A 51 11.61 7.37 2.07
N ILE A 52 11.09 6.75 3.13
CA ILE A 52 10.67 7.49 4.32
C ILE A 52 11.90 8.06 5.02
N GLN A 53 12.96 7.26 5.22
CA GLN A 53 14.20 7.73 5.83
C GLN A 53 14.84 8.89 5.05
N GLU A 54 14.86 8.85 3.72
CA GLU A 54 15.33 9.96 2.90
C GLU A 54 14.53 11.24 3.15
N LYS A 55 13.20 11.15 3.18
CA LYS A 55 12.34 12.30 3.48
C LYS A 55 12.55 12.86 4.89
N LEU A 56 12.70 11.97 5.88
CA LEU A 56 12.94 12.36 7.27
C LEU A 56 14.23 13.18 7.45
N LYS A 57 15.27 12.96 6.64
CA LYS A 57 16.53 13.72 6.73
C LYS A 57 16.34 15.22 6.47
N ASN A 58 15.28 15.62 5.77
CA ASN A 58 15.00 17.01 5.44
C ASN A 58 14.30 17.78 6.59
N HIS A 59 13.86 17.08 7.64
CA HIS A 59 13.16 17.71 8.77
C HIS A 59 14.14 18.19 9.84
N GLN A 60 14.06 19.48 10.19
CA GLN A 60 14.96 20.11 11.17
C GLN A 60 14.81 19.51 12.57
N GLU A 61 13.61 19.05 12.93
CA GLU A 61 13.30 18.41 14.20
C GLU A 61 14.05 17.09 14.41
N LEU A 62 14.62 16.53 13.35
CA LEU A 62 15.36 15.27 13.36
C LEU A 62 16.86 15.44 13.25
N SER A 63 17.38 16.67 13.28
CA SER A 63 18.82 16.95 13.17
C SER A 63 19.68 16.14 14.15
N GLN A 64 19.21 15.97 15.39
CA GLN A 64 19.88 15.21 16.44
C GLN A 64 19.83 13.67 16.22
N TYR A 65 18.94 13.20 15.35
CA TYR A 65 18.67 11.78 15.12
C TYR A 65 19.10 11.30 13.72
N GLN A 66 19.76 12.14 12.91
CA GLN A 66 20.11 11.83 11.51
C GLN A 66 20.97 10.58 11.33
N ASN A 67 21.79 10.25 12.35
CA ASN A 67 22.68 9.10 12.35
C ASN A 67 22.07 7.87 13.02
N GLN A 68 20.83 7.93 13.48
CA GLN A 68 20.12 6.84 14.14
C GLN A 68 19.19 6.14 13.15
N GLU A 69 19.07 4.82 13.25
CA GLU A 69 18.09 4.08 12.47
C GLU A 69 16.69 4.22 13.11
N PRO A 70 15.71 4.82 12.41
CA PRO A 70 14.36 4.92 12.95
C PRO A 70 13.64 3.57 12.87
N GLN A 71 12.87 3.26 13.91
CA GLN A 71 11.84 2.23 13.84
C GLN A 71 10.63 2.82 13.13
N ILE A 72 10.28 2.29 11.96
CA ILE A 72 9.17 2.78 11.14
C ILE A 72 8.07 1.72 11.10
N LYS A 73 6.87 2.08 11.54
CA LYS A 73 5.69 1.23 11.48
C LYS A 73 4.54 1.94 10.76
N LEU A 74 4.02 1.33 9.70
CA LEU A 74 2.78 1.80 9.09
C LEU A 74 1.61 1.48 10.02
N LEU A 75 0.84 2.51 10.37
CA LEU A 75 -0.42 2.35 11.09
C LEU A 75 -1.58 2.46 10.10
N THR A 76 -2.37 1.40 10.04
CA THR A 76 -3.66 1.40 9.33
C THR A 76 -4.72 2.16 10.13
N ARG A 77 -5.79 2.63 9.47
CA ARG A 77 -6.96 3.24 10.13
C ARG A 77 -7.49 2.41 11.31
N ASN A 78 -7.48 1.08 11.21
CA ASN A 78 -7.93 0.20 12.28
C ASN A 78 -6.99 0.22 13.48
N GLU A 79 -5.68 0.19 13.27
CA GLU A 79 -4.69 0.30 14.35
C GLU A 79 -4.73 1.68 15.01
N ILE A 80 -4.91 2.75 14.23
CA ILE A 80 -5.07 4.12 14.75
C ILE A 80 -6.32 4.20 15.62
N ARG A 81 -7.44 3.60 15.20
CA ARG A 81 -8.67 3.55 15.99
C ARG A 81 -8.47 2.82 17.33
N LYS A 82 -7.69 1.74 17.35
CA LYS A 82 -7.33 1.03 18.59
C LYS A 82 -6.42 1.88 19.48
N LYS A 83 -5.33 2.42 18.92
CA LYS A 83 -4.37 3.27 19.63
C LYS A 83 -5.00 4.56 20.15
N ARG A 84 -6.00 5.13 19.47
CA ARG A 84 -6.76 6.30 19.94
C ARG A 84 -7.50 6.05 21.25
N LYS A 85 -7.96 4.82 21.49
CA LYS A 85 -8.60 4.46 22.77
C LYS A 85 -7.59 4.41 23.92
N LEU A 86 -6.38 3.94 23.64
CA LEU A 86 -5.32 3.78 24.64
C LEU A 86 -4.55 5.09 24.88
N TYR A 87 -4.27 5.83 23.82
CA TYR A 87 -3.41 7.02 23.79
C TYR A 87 -4.10 8.17 23.03
N PRO A 88 -5.25 8.68 23.52
CA PRO A 88 -6.03 9.68 22.81
C PRO A 88 -5.24 10.96 22.52
N LEU A 89 -4.37 11.41 23.44
CA LEU A 89 -3.53 12.61 23.26
C LEU A 89 -2.66 12.54 21.99
N ILE A 90 -2.19 11.34 21.65
CA ILE A 90 -1.38 11.11 20.46
C ILE A 90 -2.29 10.96 19.22
N TYR A 91 -3.32 10.11 19.26
CA TYR A 91 -4.00 9.65 18.03
C TYR A 91 -5.42 10.21 17.77
N LYS A 92 -5.95 11.12 18.60
CA LYS A 92 -7.33 11.64 18.47
C LYS A 92 -7.65 12.18 17.07
N ASP A 93 -6.75 12.98 16.50
CA ASP A 93 -7.01 13.74 15.28
C ASP A 93 -6.33 13.16 14.02
N ILE A 94 -5.85 11.91 14.09
CA ILE A 94 -5.17 11.26 12.96
C ILE A 94 -6.23 10.66 12.01
N PRO A 95 -6.42 11.19 10.79
CA PRO A 95 -7.58 10.86 9.96
C PRO A 95 -7.35 9.70 8.98
N THR A 96 -6.08 9.37 8.70
CA THR A 96 -5.71 8.43 7.64
C THR A 96 -4.55 7.54 8.08
N ASN A 97 -4.16 6.58 7.24
CA ASN A 97 -2.97 5.77 7.48
C ASN A 97 -1.75 6.69 7.55
N VAL A 98 -0.92 6.48 8.58
CA VAL A 98 0.27 7.27 8.86
C VAL A 98 1.40 6.34 9.28
N TYR A 99 2.61 6.84 9.24
CA TYR A 99 3.76 6.14 9.77
C TYR A 99 4.03 6.61 11.20
N GLU A 100 4.13 5.65 12.10
CA GLU A 100 4.67 5.83 13.42
C GLU A 100 6.18 5.63 13.33
N ILE A 101 6.94 6.66 13.67
CA ILE A 101 8.38 6.68 13.50
C ILE A 101 9.00 6.97 14.85
N ARG A 102 9.94 6.14 15.28
CA ARG A 102 10.58 6.27 16.59
C ARG A 102 12.08 6.32 16.41
N PHE A 103 12.70 7.28 17.08
CA PHE A 103 14.15 7.30 17.29
C PHE A 103 14.41 7.11 18.77
N SER A 104 15.41 6.29 19.08
CA SER A 104 15.89 6.04 20.43
C SER A 104 17.37 6.42 20.49
N GLN A 105 17.74 7.11 21.56
CA GLN A 105 19.11 7.48 21.91
C GLN A 105 19.28 7.24 23.42
N ALA A 106 20.50 6.99 23.88
CA ALA A 106 20.76 6.80 25.31
C ALA A 106 20.18 7.98 26.11
N GLY A 107 19.23 7.72 27.03
CA GLY A 107 18.56 8.73 27.84
C GLY A 107 17.38 9.49 27.19
N SER A 108 17.14 9.37 25.87
CA SER A 108 16.11 10.17 25.19
C SER A 108 15.61 9.56 23.88
N GLY A 109 14.40 9.88 23.47
CA GLY A 109 13.89 9.47 22.16
C GLY A 109 12.86 10.45 21.63
N ILE A 110 12.41 10.21 20.41
CA ILE A 110 11.32 10.96 19.80
C ILE A 110 10.37 10.01 19.08
N LEU A 111 9.08 10.23 19.28
CA LEU A 111 7.99 9.61 18.54
C LEU A 111 7.42 10.63 17.56
N LEU A 112 7.39 10.29 16.29
CA LEU A 112 6.75 11.07 15.23
C LEU A 112 5.56 10.32 14.66
N ILE A 113 4.51 11.08 14.38
CA ILE A 113 3.40 10.65 13.54
C ILE A 113 3.54 11.36 12.20
N TYR A 114 3.88 10.61 11.15
CA TYR A 114 4.28 11.14 9.86
C TYR A 114 3.30 10.75 8.76
N ASP A 115 2.81 11.74 8.01
CA ASP A 115 2.05 11.51 6.78
C ASP A 115 2.99 11.57 5.57
N ALA A 116 3.33 10.40 5.05
CA ALA A 116 4.23 10.25 3.92
C ALA A 116 3.66 10.77 2.58
N ARG A 117 2.33 10.98 2.49
CA ARG A 117 1.68 11.52 1.29
C ARG A 117 1.88 13.02 1.18
N SER A 118 1.69 13.74 2.28
CA SER A 118 1.88 15.18 2.35
C SER A 118 3.31 15.58 2.72
N ASP A 119 4.15 14.61 3.10
CA ASP A 119 5.50 14.83 3.61
C ASP A 119 5.50 15.75 4.84
N LYS A 120 4.64 15.43 5.81
CA LYS A 120 4.44 16.26 7.01
C LYS A 120 4.51 15.41 8.27
N ILE A 121 5.24 15.94 9.25
CA ILE A 121 5.13 15.49 10.64
C ILE A 121 3.83 16.09 11.19
N LEU A 122 2.87 15.22 11.50
CA LEU A 122 1.58 15.63 12.07
C LEU A 122 1.70 15.92 13.56
N LYS A 123 2.50 15.12 14.27
CA LYS A 123 2.77 15.26 15.70
C LYS A 123 4.16 14.73 16.04
N ASN A 124 4.80 15.33 17.03
CA ASN A 124 6.04 14.86 17.62
C ASN A 124 5.92 14.81 19.15
N PHE A 125 6.63 13.88 19.78
CA PHE A 125 6.65 13.72 21.23
C PHE A 125 8.03 13.28 21.67
N SER A 126 8.60 13.98 22.65
CA SER A 126 9.81 13.53 23.33
C SER A 126 9.49 12.31 24.19
N LEU A 127 10.33 11.29 24.10
CA LEU A 127 10.28 10.08 24.91
C LEU A 127 11.40 10.17 25.95
N LEU A 128 11.05 10.09 27.23
CA LEU A 128 12.00 9.76 28.29
C LEU A 128 12.17 8.25 28.25
N GLU A 129 13.43 7.78 28.19
CA GLU A 129 13.87 6.38 28.04
C GLU A 129 12.77 5.32 27.83
N TRP A 130 12.75 4.76 26.62
CA TRP A 130 11.94 3.58 26.35
C TRP A 130 12.62 2.33 26.93
N ASN A 131 12.32 2.01 28.19
CA ASN A 131 12.48 0.64 28.67
C ASN A 131 11.46 -0.21 27.91
N ASN A 132 11.92 -1.04 26.98
CA ASN A 132 11.09 -2.07 26.34
C ASN A 132 10.38 -2.86 27.46
N PRO A 133 9.03 -2.96 27.47
CA PRO A 133 8.40 -4.10 28.12
C PRO A 133 8.74 -5.39 27.39
#